data_AF-A0A2N2JJV7-F1
#
_entry.id   AF-A0A2N2JJV7-F1
#
_cell.length_a   1.000
_cell.length_b   1.000
_cell.length_c   1.000
_cell.angle_alpha   90.00
_cell.angle_beta   90.00
_cell.angle_gamma   90.00
#
_symmetry.space_group_name_H-M   'P 1'
#
loop_
_entity.id
_entity.type
_entity.pdbx_description
1 polymer ?
#
loop_
_entity_poly.entity_id
_entity_poly.type
_entity_poly.pdbx_seq_one_letter_code
_entity_poly.pdbx_strand_id
1 'polypeptide(L)'
;MSGAFPRALRVFLLLAAGALAMRAAVPVAEALAGPGVPLVWWTARAFGLLAWVALWLSALFGIFMAGKGAGGLLDKAWIAELHGRWSVAALVATVVHVLAIVADPVSGVTPIAAIAPFTSATLTGPVALGTLALWGLALVAVSTALSRRLSRVAWRAIHAGAFGTLLLGLVHGISAGTDTSATPVRLLYLITTGLLVAAATQRLLLATRGAGRPAREAPRRSP
;
A
#
# COMPACT_ATOMS: atom_id res chain seq x y z
N MET A 1 -37.05 8.67 -14.84
CA MET A 1 -35.84 9.51 -15.00
C MET A 1 -34.94 9.30 -13.78
N SER A 2 -34.11 8.26 -13.81
CA SER A 2 -33.24 7.87 -12.69
C SER A 2 -31.96 8.71 -12.70
N GLY A 3 -32.03 9.89 -12.08
CA GLY A 3 -30.89 10.81 -11.82
C GLY A 3 -29.89 10.25 -10.79
N ALA A 4 -29.48 8.99 -10.94
CA ALA A 4 -28.47 8.40 -10.08
C ALA A 4 -27.12 9.03 -10.41
N PHE A 5 -26.66 9.93 -9.54
CA PHE A 5 -25.31 10.51 -9.59
C PHE A 5 -24.26 9.45 -9.96
N PRO A 6 -23.36 9.72 -10.93
CA PRO A 6 -22.33 8.79 -11.34
C PRO A 6 -21.55 8.28 -10.13
N ARG A 7 -21.31 6.96 -10.05
CA ARG A 7 -20.59 6.34 -8.92
C ARG A 7 -19.23 7.00 -8.66
N ALA A 8 -18.56 7.45 -9.72
CA ALA A 8 -17.31 8.21 -9.65
C ALA A 8 -17.47 9.56 -8.92
N LEU A 9 -18.55 10.29 -9.19
CA LEU A 9 -18.83 11.56 -8.53
C LEU A 9 -19.16 11.36 -7.04
N ARG A 10 -19.89 10.29 -6.68
CA ARG A 10 -20.11 9.95 -5.27
C ARG A 10 -18.83 9.62 -4.52
N VAL A 11 -17.95 8.82 -5.15
CA VAL A 11 -16.63 8.49 -4.58
C VAL A 11 -15.78 9.75 -4.42
N PHE A 12 -15.74 10.61 -5.45
CA PHE A 12 -15.04 11.88 -5.38
C PHE A 12 -15.56 12.77 -4.24
N LEU A 13 -16.88 12.92 -4.11
CA LEU A 13 -17.49 13.71 -3.05
C LEU A 13 -17.18 13.13 -1.66
N LEU A 14 -17.18 11.80 -1.51
CA LEU A 14 -16.80 11.15 -0.25
C LEU A 14 -15.33 11.36 0.10
N LEU A 15 -14.42 11.29 -0.88
CA LEU A 15 -12.99 11.57 -0.67
C LEU A 15 -12.75 13.04 -0.34
N ALA A 16 -13.40 13.97 -1.05
CA ALA A 16 -13.31 15.39 -0.80
C ALA A 16 -13.90 15.77 0.57
N ALA A 17 -15.06 15.21 0.93
CA ALA A 17 -15.67 15.39 2.24
C ALA A 17 -14.79 14.80 3.35
N GLY A 18 -14.18 13.63 3.12
CA GLY A 18 -13.22 13.03 4.05
C GLY A 18 -11.98 13.88 4.26
N ALA A 19 -11.40 14.42 3.19
CA ALA A 19 -10.24 15.33 3.27
C ALA A 19 -10.59 16.64 3.98
N LEU A 20 -11.76 17.22 3.69
CA LEU A 20 -12.25 18.43 4.34
C LEU A 20 -12.57 18.20 5.81
N ALA A 21 -13.23 17.09 6.15
CA ALA A 21 -13.52 16.70 7.52
C ALA A 21 -12.23 16.44 8.31
N MET A 22 -11.24 15.76 7.73
CA MET A 22 -9.95 15.55 8.37
C MET A 22 -9.25 16.88 8.63
N ARG A 23 -9.20 17.78 7.64
CA ARG A 23 -8.64 19.12 7.80
C ARG A 23 -9.39 19.94 8.87
N ALA A 24 -10.71 19.83 8.94
CA ALA A 24 -11.52 20.51 9.95
C ALA A 24 -11.39 19.89 11.35
N ALA A 25 -11.08 18.60 11.43
CA ALA A 25 -10.88 17.88 12.70
C ALA A 25 -9.53 18.18 13.34
N VAL A 26 -8.49 18.54 12.56
CA VAL A 26 -7.17 18.90 13.07
C VAL A 26 -7.21 20.01 14.14
N PRO A 27 -7.78 21.21 13.90
CA PRO A 27 -7.80 22.26 14.92
C PRO A 27 -8.61 21.89 16.16
N VAL A 28 -9.66 21.07 16.01
CA VAL A 28 -10.45 20.56 17.13
C VAL A 28 -9.63 19.57 17.96
N ALA A 29 -8.93 18.64 17.30
CA ALA A 29 -8.12 17.65 17.97
C ALA A 29 -6.88 18.27 18.64
N GLU A 30 -6.29 19.31 18.05
CA GLU A 30 -5.24 20.12 18.69
C GLU A 30 -5.76 20.87 19.92
N ALA A 31 -6.95 21.47 19.84
CA ALA A 31 -7.58 22.13 20.98
C ALA A 31 -7.86 21.15 22.14
N LEU A 32 -8.21 19.90 21.83
CA LEU A 32 -8.42 18.84 22.83
C LEU A 32 -7.12 18.25 23.39
N ALA A 33 -6.06 18.16 22.59
CA ALA A 33 -4.77 17.63 23.02
C ALA A 33 -4.01 18.57 23.96
N GLY A 34 -4.27 19.87 23.85
CA GLY A 34 -3.68 20.92 24.67
C GLY A 34 -2.56 21.69 23.95
N PRO A 35 -2.24 22.92 24.42
CA PRO A 35 -1.23 23.76 23.78
C PRO A 35 0.13 23.06 23.69
N GLY A 36 0.75 23.11 22.51
CA GLY A 36 2.10 22.58 22.27
C GLY A 36 2.18 21.09 21.94
N VAL A 37 1.07 20.36 21.87
CA VAL A 37 1.07 18.96 21.39
C VAL A 37 1.15 18.94 19.86
N PRO A 38 2.20 18.37 19.24
CA PRO A 38 2.37 18.44 17.79
C PRO A 38 1.56 17.33 17.09
N LEU A 39 0.23 17.39 17.18
CA LEU A 39 -0.67 16.30 16.77
C LEU A 39 -0.50 15.91 15.30
N VAL A 40 -0.35 16.88 14.40
CA VAL A 40 -0.17 16.63 12.96
C VAL A 40 1.15 15.89 12.71
N TRP A 41 2.22 16.24 13.43
CA TRP A 41 3.51 15.55 13.36
C TRP A 41 3.41 14.10 13.83
N TRP A 42 2.72 13.84 14.95
CA TRP A 42 2.50 12.48 15.45
C TRP A 42 1.66 11.66 14.45
N THR A 43 0.63 12.29 13.89
CA THR A 43 -0.25 11.69 12.88
C THR A 43 0.53 11.30 11.63
N ALA A 44 1.35 12.20 11.08
CA ALA A 44 2.17 11.93 9.91
C ALA A 44 3.06 10.70 10.10
N ARG A 45 3.70 10.58 11.26
CA ARG A 45 4.60 9.46 11.58
C ARG A 45 3.86 8.15 11.81
N ALA A 46 2.82 8.17 12.64
CA ALA A 46 2.03 6.99 12.96
C ALA A 46 1.38 6.40 11.71
N PHE A 47 0.78 7.23 10.85
CA PHE A 47 0.16 6.78 9.62
C PHE A 47 1.16 6.38 8.53
N GLY A 48 2.38 6.94 8.53
CA GLY A 48 3.47 6.45 7.67
C GLY A 48 3.88 5.01 8.01
N LEU A 49 4.08 4.72 9.30
CA LEU A 49 4.39 3.36 9.77
C LEU A 49 3.20 2.39 9.58
N LEU A 50 1.98 2.84 9.84
CA LEU A 50 0.77 2.05 9.60
C LEU A 50 0.60 1.73 8.11
N ALA A 51 0.85 2.69 7.22
CA ALA A 51 0.81 2.47 5.78
C ALA A 51 1.83 1.41 5.35
N TRP A 52 3.05 1.45 5.89
CA TRP A 52 4.07 0.42 5.66
C TRP A 52 3.58 -0.98 6.08
N VAL A 53 3.12 -1.12 7.32
CA VAL A 53 2.66 -2.41 7.87
C VAL A 53 1.46 -2.95 7.10
N ALA A 54 0.49 -2.09 6.78
CA ALA A 54 -0.70 -2.49 6.03
C ALA A 54 -0.34 -2.91 4.59
N LEU A 55 0.57 -2.19 3.93
CA LEU A 55 1.04 -2.52 2.59
C LEU A 55 1.82 -3.85 2.60
N TRP A 56 2.65 -4.07 3.61
CA TRP A 56 3.36 -5.33 3.83
C TRP A 56 2.40 -6.51 4.05
N LEU A 57 1.41 -6.37 4.93
CA LEU A 57 0.40 -7.41 5.18
C LEU A 57 -0.40 -7.72 3.90
N SER A 58 -0.82 -6.69 3.16
CA SER A 58 -1.48 -6.86 1.87
C SER A 58 -0.62 -7.67 0.90
N ALA A 59 0.66 -7.33 0.75
CA ALA A 59 1.58 -8.03 -0.12
C ALA A 59 1.81 -9.48 0.32
N LEU A 60 1.96 -9.72 1.63
CA LEU A 60 2.15 -11.05 2.20
C LEU A 60 0.95 -11.97 1.91
N PHE A 61 -0.28 -11.50 2.15
CA PHE A 61 -1.49 -12.26 1.81
C PHE A 61 -1.64 -12.42 0.28
N GLY A 62 -1.22 -11.42 -0.50
CA GLY A 62 -1.15 -11.50 -1.96
C GLY A 62 -0.26 -12.66 -2.45
N ILE A 63 0.90 -12.86 -1.83
CA ILE A 63 1.78 -14.00 -2.12
C ILE A 63 1.10 -15.33 -1.78
N PHE A 64 0.39 -15.40 -0.64
CA PHE A 64 -0.31 -16.61 -0.21
C PHE A 64 -1.50 -16.98 -1.11
N MET A 65 -2.16 -16.01 -1.75
CA MET A 65 -3.24 -16.29 -2.73
C MET A 65 -2.76 -17.10 -3.94
N ALA A 66 -1.51 -16.94 -4.36
CA ALA A 66 -1.00 -17.55 -5.57
C ALA A 66 -0.71 -19.06 -5.45
N GLY A 67 -0.79 -19.66 -4.26
CA GLY A 67 -0.48 -21.07 -3.97
C GLY A 67 -1.65 -21.89 -3.43
N LYS A 68 -1.36 -22.91 -2.59
CA LYS A 68 -2.37 -23.65 -1.81
C LYS A 68 -2.83 -22.87 -0.55
N GLY A 69 -2.76 -21.53 -0.57
CA GLY A 69 -2.98 -20.68 0.60
C GLY A 69 -1.75 -20.60 1.52
N ALA A 70 -1.96 -20.25 2.79
CA ALA A 70 -0.94 -20.18 3.84
C ALA A 70 -0.59 -21.58 4.38
N GLY A 71 -0.22 -22.52 3.50
CA GLY A 71 0.07 -23.91 3.88
C GLY A 71 -1.14 -24.68 4.43
N GLY A 72 -2.37 -24.24 4.12
CA GLY A 72 -3.60 -24.81 4.67
C GLY A 72 -4.05 -24.23 6.01
N LEU A 73 -3.28 -23.30 6.60
CA LEU A 73 -3.66 -22.64 7.87
C LEU A 73 -4.91 -21.75 7.74
N LEU A 74 -5.10 -21.15 6.57
CA LEU A 74 -6.25 -20.33 6.23
C LEU A 74 -6.80 -20.75 4.87
N ASP A 75 -8.11 -20.73 4.73
CA ASP A 75 -8.74 -20.93 3.43
C ASP A 75 -8.48 -19.75 2.47
N LYS A 76 -8.73 -19.98 1.19
CA LYS A 76 -8.45 -18.97 0.15
C LYS A 76 -9.35 -17.74 0.23
N ALA A 77 -10.56 -17.88 0.79
CA ALA A 77 -11.49 -16.76 0.91
C ALA A 77 -11.01 -15.77 1.97
N TRP A 78 -10.59 -16.28 3.13
CA TRP A 78 -9.98 -15.49 4.20
C TRP A 78 -8.71 -14.77 3.74
N ILE A 79 -7.84 -15.46 3.00
CA ILE A 79 -6.62 -14.83 2.48
C ILE A 79 -6.95 -13.69 1.50
N ALA A 80 -7.92 -13.89 0.60
CA ALA A 80 -8.35 -12.86 -0.34
C ALA A 80 -9.00 -11.68 0.39
N GLU A 81 -9.81 -11.93 1.40
CA GLU A 81 -10.41 -10.89 2.23
C GLU A 81 -9.37 -10.09 3.01
N LEU A 82 -8.41 -10.77 3.66
CA LEU A 82 -7.32 -10.11 4.38
C LEU A 82 -6.46 -9.26 3.45
N HIS A 83 -6.10 -9.77 2.26
CA HIS A 83 -5.42 -8.98 1.23
C HIS A 83 -6.21 -7.71 0.88
N GLY A 84 -7.52 -7.83 0.65
CA GLY A 84 -8.39 -6.70 0.34
C GLY A 84 -8.48 -5.68 1.48
N ARG A 85 -8.74 -6.13 2.70
CA ARG A 85 -8.84 -5.26 3.90
C ARG A 85 -7.55 -4.51 4.17
N TRP A 86 -6.40 -5.19 4.13
CA TRP A 86 -5.10 -4.56 4.32
C TRP A 86 -4.73 -3.62 3.17
N SER A 87 -5.15 -3.91 1.94
CA SER A 87 -4.98 -2.98 0.81
C SER A 87 -5.75 -1.67 1.03
N VAL A 88 -6.99 -1.75 1.52
CA VAL A 88 -7.78 -0.55 1.85
C VAL A 88 -7.14 0.21 3.02
N ALA A 89 -6.71 -0.49 4.07
CA ALA A 89 -6.01 0.13 5.20
C ALA A 89 -4.73 0.85 4.76
N ALA A 90 -3.94 0.26 3.86
CA ALA A 90 -2.75 0.88 3.31
C ALA A 90 -3.09 2.15 2.52
N LEU A 91 -4.11 2.11 1.66
CA LEU A 91 -4.58 3.28 0.90
C LEU A 91 -5.01 4.43 1.82
N VAL A 92 -5.86 4.13 2.81
CA VAL A 92 -6.34 5.13 3.77
C VAL A 92 -5.18 5.69 4.59
N ALA A 93 -4.30 4.83 5.09
CA ALA A 93 -3.17 5.27 5.91
C ALA A 93 -2.19 6.14 5.12
N THR A 94 -1.90 5.80 3.86
CA THR A 94 -1.08 6.63 2.98
C THR A 94 -1.71 7.99 2.72
N VAL A 95 -3.03 8.05 2.48
CA VAL A 95 -3.73 9.33 2.30
C VAL A 95 -3.63 10.20 3.55
N VAL A 96 -3.88 9.62 4.73
CA VAL A 96 -3.76 10.37 6.00
C VAL A 96 -2.33 10.82 6.24
N HIS A 97 -1.33 9.97 5.99
CA HIS A 97 0.08 10.32 6.07
C HIS A 97 0.43 11.52 5.19
N VAL A 98 0.05 11.49 3.90
CA VAL A 98 0.34 12.58 2.95
C VAL A 98 -0.38 13.88 3.37
N LEU A 99 -1.65 13.80 3.76
CA LEU A 99 -2.40 14.97 4.22
C LEU A 99 -1.79 15.58 5.48
N ALA A 100 -1.35 14.75 6.43
CA ALA A 100 -0.68 15.23 7.64
C ALA A 100 0.68 15.87 7.32
N ILE A 101 1.48 15.28 6.42
CA ILE A 101 2.75 15.88 5.97
C ILE A 101 2.53 17.26 5.34
N VAL A 102 1.55 17.39 4.44
CA VAL A 102 1.23 18.67 3.78
C VAL A 102 0.65 19.70 4.76
N ALA A 103 -0.07 19.25 5.79
CA ALA A 103 -0.61 20.11 6.82
C ALA A 103 0.43 20.56 7.86
N ASP A 104 1.53 19.81 8.04
CA ASP A 104 2.60 20.10 8.99
C ASP A 104 3.56 21.18 8.43
N PRO A 105 3.59 22.41 8.98
CA PRO A 105 4.49 23.45 8.53
C PRO A 105 5.98 23.08 8.69
N VAL A 106 6.30 22.19 9.63
CA VAL A 106 7.67 21.76 9.93
C VAL A 106 8.21 20.83 8.84
N SER A 107 7.33 20.14 8.10
CA SER A 107 7.74 19.23 7.02
C SER A 107 8.38 19.98 5.83
N GLY A 108 7.92 21.21 5.58
CA GLY A 108 8.27 21.99 4.39
C GLY A 108 7.76 21.40 3.07
N VAL A 109 6.94 20.35 3.11
CA VAL A 109 6.40 19.68 1.91
C VAL A 109 5.15 20.39 1.45
N THR A 110 5.18 20.91 0.22
CA THR A 110 4.04 21.58 -0.39
C THR A 110 3.03 20.59 -0.99
N PRO A 111 1.76 20.99 -1.22
CA PRO A 111 0.80 20.13 -1.91
C PRO A 111 1.28 19.68 -3.30
N ILE A 112 2.01 20.54 -4.03
CA ILE A 112 2.57 20.17 -5.33
C ILE A 112 3.68 19.13 -5.19
N ALA A 113 4.54 19.25 -4.18
CA ALA A 113 5.59 18.29 -3.87
C ALA A 113 5.06 16.91 -3.48
N ALA A 114 3.85 16.82 -2.93
CA ALA A 114 3.20 15.55 -2.61
C ALA A 114 2.67 14.78 -3.84
N ILE A 115 2.47 15.45 -4.99
CA ILE A 115 1.90 14.85 -6.19
C ILE A 115 2.81 14.90 -7.41
N ALA A 116 3.82 15.78 -7.43
CA ALA A 116 4.79 15.93 -8.51
C ALA A 116 6.21 15.64 -7.99
N PRO A 117 6.86 14.54 -8.42
CA PRO A 117 8.15 14.15 -7.88
C PRO A 117 9.22 15.20 -8.20
N PHE A 118 10.23 15.28 -7.33
CA PHE A 118 11.37 16.20 -7.44
C PHE A 118 11.06 17.70 -7.33
N THR A 119 9.83 18.08 -6.98
CA THR A 119 9.45 19.49 -6.80
C THR A 119 9.58 20.00 -5.36
N SER A 120 9.92 19.12 -4.42
CA SER A 120 10.15 19.50 -3.02
C SER A 120 11.46 20.24 -2.83
N ALA A 121 11.43 21.39 -2.14
CA ALA A 121 12.63 22.12 -1.74
C ALA A 121 13.36 21.45 -0.56
N THR A 122 12.65 20.67 0.25
CA THR A 122 13.20 19.85 1.34
C THR A 122 13.20 18.38 0.93
N LEU A 123 14.25 17.63 1.27
CA LEU A 123 14.34 16.18 1.06
C LEU A 123 13.89 15.75 -0.36
N THR A 124 14.37 16.45 -1.40
CA THR A 124 13.90 16.32 -2.78
C THR A 124 13.83 14.87 -3.27
N GLY A 125 14.90 14.10 -3.05
CA GLY A 125 14.97 12.68 -3.41
C GLY A 125 13.98 11.81 -2.62
N PRO A 126 14.06 11.80 -1.28
CA PRO A 126 13.11 11.03 -0.45
C PRO A 126 11.64 11.35 -0.73
N VAL A 127 11.26 12.63 -0.87
CA VAL A 127 9.88 13.03 -1.19
C VAL A 127 9.47 12.57 -2.59
N ALA A 128 10.38 12.62 -3.58
CA ALA A 128 10.12 12.08 -4.90
C ALA A 128 9.83 10.57 -4.87
N LEU A 129 10.57 9.79 -4.07
CA LEU A 129 10.31 8.35 -3.90
C LEU A 129 8.93 8.09 -3.31
N GLY A 130 8.52 8.86 -2.29
CA GLY A 130 7.17 8.77 -1.71
C GLY A 130 6.08 9.11 -2.72
N THR A 131 6.31 10.13 -3.55
CA THR A 131 5.39 10.53 -4.63
C THR A 131 5.26 9.45 -5.70
N LEU A 132 6.37 8.84 -6.12
CA LEU A 132 6.37 7.71 -7.06
C LEU A 132 5.67 6.48 -6.46
N ALA A 133 5.86 6.21 -5.16
CA ALA A 133 5.13 5.17 -4.45
C ALA A 133 3.62 5.46 -4.42
N LEU A 134 3.22 6.71 -4.18
CA LEU A 134 1.81 7.13 -4.23
C LEU A 134 1.20 6.89 -5.63
N TRP A 135 1.92 7.25 -6.69
CA TRP A 135 1.49 6.97 -8.07
C TRP A 135 1.36 5.47 -8.34
N GLY A 136 2.33 4.67 -7.92
CA GLY A 136 2.29 3.21 -8.05
C GLY A 136 1.10 2.60 -7.30
N LEU A 137 0.85 3.06 -6.06
CA LEU A 137 -0.28 2.62 -5.26
C LEU A 137 -1.62 2.97 -5.90
N ALA A 138 -1.75 4.19 -6.43
CA ALA A 138 -2.93 4.62 -7.17
C ALA A 138 -3.14 3.78 -8.44
N LEU A 139 -2.07 3.51 -9.20
CA LEU A 139 -2.12 2.68 -10.41
C LEU A 139 -2.58 1.24 -10.09
N VAL A 140 -2.06 0.64 -9.02
CA VAL A 140 -2.46 -0.70 -8.57
C VAL A 140 -3.92 -0.72 -8.09
N ALA A 141 -4.35 0.29 -7.34
CA ALA A 141 -5.73 0.40 -6.87
C ALA A 141 -6.73 0.57 -8.02
N VAL A 142 -6.44 1.49 -8.95
CA VAL A 142 -7.27 1.74 -10.15
C VAL A 142 -7.32 0.52 -11.05
N SER A 143 -6.18 -0.11 -11.35
CA SER A 143 -6.16 -1.32 -12.19
C SER A 143 -6.94 -2.48 -11.56
N THR A 144 -6.92 -2.61 -10.24
CA THR A 144 -7.70 -3.62 -9.51
C THR A 144 -9.20 -3.32 -9.56
N ALA A 145 -9.61 -2.06 -9.39
CA ALA A 145 -11.00 -1.63 -9.55
C ALA A 145 -11.53 -1.85 -10.99
N LEU A 146 -10.66 -1.72 -11.98
CA LEU A 146 -10.95 -1.93 -13.40
C LEU A 146 -10.62 -3.35 -13.89
N SER A 147 -10.28 -4.28 -13.00
CA SER A 147 -9.81 -5.63 -13.36
C SER A 147 -10.76 -6.39 -14.29
N ARG A 148 -12.08 -6.17 -14.18
CA ARG A 148 -13.11 -6.76 -15.07
C ARG A 148 -13.08 -6.21 -16.51
N ARG A 149 -12.43 -5.07 -16.75
CA ARG A 149 -12.28 -4.43 -18.06
C ARG A 149 -10.90 -4.66 -18.68
N LEU A 150 -9.97 -5.23 -17.93
CA LEU A 150 -8.62 -5.51 -18.37
C LEU A 150 -8.47 -6.99 -18.73
N SER A 151 -7.60 -7.29 -19.69
CA SER A 151 -7.18 -8.68 -19.88
C SER A 151 -6.48 -9.17 -18.62
N ARG A 152 -6.61 -10.47 -18.31
CA ARG A 152 -6.00 -11.04 -17.11
C ARG A 152 -4.48 -10.90 -17.08
N VAL A 153 -3.84 -10.89 -18.26
CA VAL A 153 -2.39 -10.67 -18.39
C VAL A 153 -2.03 -9.23 -18.06
N ALA A 154 -2.73 -8.25 -18.65
CA ALA A 154 -2.46 -6.83 -18.41
C ALA A 154 -2.68 -6.46 -16.95
N TRP A 155 -3.80 -6.89 -16.35
CA TRP A 155 -4.07 -6.65 -14.93
C TRP A 155 -2.97 -7.24 -14.04
N ARG A 156 -2.53 -8.48 -14.28
CA ARG A 156 -1.46 -9.11 -13.49
C ARG A 156 -0.12 -8.40 -13.66
N ALA A 157 0.21 -7.93 -14.86
CA ALA A 157 1.44 -7.18 -15.10
C ALA A 157 1.45 -5.85 -14.33
N ILE A 158 0.35 -5.09 -14.38
CA ILE A 158 0.23 -3.83 -13.63
C ILE A 158 0.22 -4.09 -12.12
N HIS A 159 -0.55 -5.08 -11.66
CA HIS A 159 -0.66 -5.41 -10.25
C HIS A 159 0.68 -5.91 -9.67
N ALA A 160 1.53 -6.57 -10.47
CA ALA A 160 2.90 -6.91 -10.06
C ALA A 160 3.77 -5.67 -9.74
N GLY A 161 3.42 -4.49 -10.28
CA GLY A 161 4.02 -3.21 -9.91
C GLY A 161 3.84 -2.84 -8.42
N ALA A 162 2.95 -3.52 -7.70
CA ALA A 162 2.81 -3.37 -6.24
C ALA A 162 4.12 -3.67 -5.48
N PHE A 163 4.94 -4.61 -5.97
CA PHE A 163 6.24 -4.90 -5.35
C PHE A 163 7.23 -3.72 -5.51
N GLY A 164 7.22 -3.07 -6.68
CA GLY A 164 7.99 -1.84 -6.90
C GLY A 164 7.49 -0.69 -6.05
N THR A 165 6.16 -0.57 -5.89
CA THR A 165 5.53 0.41 -5.00
C THR A 165 5.95 0.22 -3.55
N LEU A 166 5.98 -1.03 -3.08
CA LEU A 166 6.43 -1.38 -1.73
C LEU A 166 7.92 -1.03 -1.55
N LEU A 167 8.78 -1.33 -2.52
CA LEU A 167 10.19 -0.95 -2.47
C LEU A 167 10.38 0.57 -2.41
N LEU A 168 9.67 1.33 -3.25
CA LEU A 168 9.71 2.80 -3.22
C LEU A 168 9.27 3.33 -1.85
N GLY A 169 8.19 2.78 -1.29
CA GLY A 169 7.70 3.14 0.05
C GLY A 169 8.71 2.84 1.16
N LEU A 170 9.41 1.70 1.08
CA LEU A 170 10.47 1.34 2.03
C LEU A 170 11.64 2.32 1.97
N VAL A 171 12.17 2.57 0.77
CA VAL A 171 13.32 3.47 0.58
C VAL A 171 12.93 4.90 0.97
N HIS A 172 11.72 5.34 0.64
CA HIS A 172 11.16 6.60 1.12
C HIS A 172 11.14 6.66 2.65
N GLY A 173 10.55 5.67 3.33
CA GLY A 173 10.46 5.63 4.79
C GLY A 173 11.82 5.64 5.49
N ILE A 174 12.79 4.89 4.96
CA ILE A 174 14.17 4.84 5.46
C ILE A 174 14.88 6.18 5.27
N SER A 175 14.74 6.81 4.10
CA SER A 175 15.51 8.00 3.74
C SER A 175 14.88 9.33 4.19
N ALA A 176 13.55 9.38 4.38
CA ALA A 176 12.84 10.56 4.86
C ALA A 176 12.56 10.52 6.37
N GLY A 177 12.29 9.32 6.91
CA GLY A 177 11.76 9.16 8.26
C GLY A 177 12.85 9.21 9.33
N THR A 178 12.80 10.21 10.20
CA THR A 178 13.74 10.30 11.34
C THR A 178 13.55 9.18 12.37
N ASP A 179 12.37 8.54 12.39
CA ASP A 179 12.07 7.34 13.20
C ASP A 179 12.96 6.15 12.85
N THR A 180 13.56 6.11 11.66
CA THR A 180 14.49 5.05 11.23
C THR A 180 15.74 4.97 12.13
N SER A 181 16.06 6.03 12.87
CA SER A 181 17.11 6.03 13.88
C SER A 181 16.77 5.19 15.12
N ALA A 182 15.49 4.87 15.35
CA ALA A 182 15.05 4.05 16.47
C ALA A 182 15.18 2.55 16.14
N THR A 183 15.77 1.78 17.07
CA THR A 183 15.94 0.32 16.92
C THR A 183 14.63 -0.42 16.60
N PRO A 184 13.49 -0.14 17.27
CA PRO A 184 12.23 -0.82 16.96
C PRO A 184 11.79 -0.65 15.50
N VAL A 185 11.98 0.54 14.91
CA VAL A 185 11.57 0.84 13.53
C VAL A 185 12.50 0.16 12.53
N ARG A 186 13.81 0.11 12.80
CA ARG A 186 14.73 -0.70 11.99
C ARG A 186 14.38 -2.18 12.01
N LEU A 187 14.08 -2.73 13.19
CA LEU A 187 13.66 -4.12 13.32
C LEU A 187 12.36 -4.37 12.56
N LEU A 188 11.39 -3.45 12.62
CA LEU A 188 10.17 -3.52 11.84
C LEU A 188 10.49 -3.65 10.33
N TYR A 189 11.32 -2.75 9.77
CA TYR A 189 11.70 -2.81 8.35
C TYR A 189 12.43 -4.10 7.99
N LEU A 190 13.39 -4.54 8.80
CA LEU A 190 14.16 -5.76 8.55
C LEU A 190 13.29 -7.02 8.60
N ILE A 191 12.45 -7.16 9.63
CA ILE A 191 11.57 -8.32 9.81
C ILE A 191 10.55 -8.37 8.68
N THR A 192 9.85 -7.26 8.41
CA THR A 192 8.81 -7.22 7.37
C THR A 192 9.40 -7.50 5.99
N THR A 193 10.50 -6.83 5.63
CA THR A 193 11.18 -7.05 4.33
C THR A 193 11.72 -8.49 4.23
N GLY A 194 12.39 -8.99 5.27
CA GLY A 194 12.94 -10.34 5.31
C GLY A 194 11.86 -11.41 5.14
N LEU A 195 10.75 -11.31 5.87
CA LEU A 195 9.61 -12.22 5.75
C LEU A 195 8.99 -12.17 4.36
N LEU A 196 8.86 -10.98 3.77
CA LEU A 196 8.28 -10.82 2.43
C LEU A 196 9.18 -11.45 1.37
N VAL A 197 10.49 -11.22 1.43
CA VAL A 197 11.49 -11.82 0.54
C VAL A 197 11.51 -13.34 0.69
N ALA A 198 11.47 -13.86 1.92
CA ALA A 198 11.40 -15.29 2.18
C ALA A 198 10.14 -15.92 1.57
N ALA A 199 8.97 -15.31 1.79
CA ALA A 199 7.70 -15.78 1.24
C ALA A 199 7.69 -15.74 -0.31
N ALA A 200 8.20 -14.65 -0.91
CA ALA A 200 8.29 -14.51 -2.36
C ALA A 200 9.24 -15.55 -2.96
N THR A 201 10.41 -15.75 -2.35
CA THR A 201 11.41 -16.74 -2.78
C THR A 201 10.86 -18.15 -2.69
N GLN A 202 10.25 -18.52 -1.57
CA GLN A 202 9.61 -19.82 -1.40
C GLN A 202 8.53 -20.05 -2.48
N ARG A 203 7.73 -19.03 -2.78
CA ARG A 203 6.70 -19.12 -3.82
C ARG A 203 7.29 -19.35 -5.21
N LEU A 204 8.38 -18.66 -5.54
CA LEU A 204 9.07 -18.80 -6.82
C LEU A 204 9.65 -20.21 -6.96
N LEU A 205 10.31 -20.73 -5.92
CA LEU A 205 10.85 -22.09 -5.88
C LEU A 205 9.76 -23.17 -6.04
N LEU A 206 8.58 -22.97 -5.45
CA LEU A 206 7.46 -23.89 -5.61
C LEU A 206 6.84 -23.81 -7.03
N ALA A 207 6.87 -22.63 -7.67
CA ALA A 207 6.39 -22.46 -9.04
C ALA A 207 7.26 -23.26 -10.03
N THR A 208 8.58 -23.17 -9.89
CA THR A 208 9.54 -23.83 -10.79
C THR A 208 9.54 -25.35 -10.61
N ARG A 209 9.43 -25.85 -9.37
CA ARG A 209 9.31 -27.30 -9.10
C ARG A 209 8.03 -27.92 -9.65
N GLY A 210 6.92 -27.17 -9.68
CA GLY A 210 5.64 -27.64 -10.23
C GLY A 210 5.64 -27.75 -11.77
N ALA A 211 6.39 -26.88 -12.44
CA ALA A 211 6.50 -26.87 -13.91
C ALA A 211 7.32 -28.05 -14.47
N GLY A 212 8.19 -28.66 -13.66
CA GLY A 212 9.04 -29.79 -14.06
C GLY A 212 8.45 -31.19 -13.87
N ARG A 213 7.19 -31.32 -13.40
CA ARG A 213 6.52 -32.63 -13.30
C ARG A 213 5.95 -33.02 -14.68
N PRO A 214 6.44 -34.08 -15.35
CA PRO A 214 5.83 -34.54 -16.59
C PRO A 214 4.38 -34.91 -16.32
N ALA A 215 3.49 -34.48 -17.22
CA ALA A 215 2.09 -34.87 -17.19
C ALA A 215 2.02 -36.40 -17.12
N ARG A 216 1.46 -36.96 -16.04
CA ARG A 216 1.22 -38.40 -15.94
C ARG A 216 0.49 -38.82 -17.21
N GLU A 217 1.14 -39.64 -18.02
CA GLU A 217 0.57 -40.24 -19.22
C GLU A 217 -0.77 -40.85 -18.82
N ALA A 218 -1.86 -40.32 -19.39
CA ALA A 218 -3.19 -40.84 -19.12
C ALA A 218 -3.20 -42.34 -19.47
N PRO A 219 -3.78 -43.23 -18.63
CA PRO A 219 -3.82 -44.65 -18.94
C PRO A 219 -4.45 -44.81 -20.32
N ARG A 220 -3.66 -45.31 -21.28
CA ARG A 220 -4.18 -45.67 -22.60
C ARG A 220 -5.28 -46.68 -22.36
N ARG A 221 -6.52 -46.29 -22.62
CA ARG A 221 -7.63 -47.23 -22.69
C ARG A 221 -7.37 -48.06 -23.94
N SER A 222 -7.08 -49.33 -23.74
CA SER A 222 -7.00 -50.35 -24.78
C SER A 222 -8.17 -51.32 -24.56
N PRO A 223 -8.67 -51.98 -25.61
CA PRO A 223 -9.57 -51.46 -26.62
C PRO A 223 -11.05 -51.67 -26.25
#